data_AF-A0A0C2H3G9-F1
#
_entry.id   AF-A0A0C2H3G9-F1
#
_cell.length_a   1.000
_cell.length_b   1.000
_cell.length_c   1.000
_cell.angle_alpha   90.00
_cell.angle_beta   90.00
_cell.angle_gamma   90.00
#
_symmetry.space_group_name_H-M   'P 1'
#
loop_
_entity.id
_entity.type
_entity.pdbx_description
1 polymer ?
#
loop_
_entity_poly.entity_id
_entity_poly.type
_entity_poly.pdbx_seq_one_letter_code
_entity_poly.pdbx_strand_id
1 'polypeptide(L)'
;LNLQHQEVGERITRLKHATEQLQSMRRHLPPGCLREQATEIETTYAAALKENKLIYHALEVDFHKLPALPRAALVKRLPPNSPLYPGFKGMQRPVIQRSSHGISVPDLFSSVVPMSILIAVQNYDTMKNERLKMEAEKLNEQTELMEGIVASLGISDEASSALPESVKRHSSEVKKAGGIKELQNKVNEMSSLRARNKEILADIEETLNKEKLSDAELRRQLGSKCKRISSAELVGPLLQEVSNYREALHSTSAEDKTFKKMFEENRRAIEMLTKSEKELRLLMPARAHRAAEKNPEATSFLLKLIDKAQEIKCERVEILKDIHSKCGTTSVDEILPELGHSKQLSHDEMLKEKLRELTEAVKEEVEKSLRKQKLLMKDVEKWSNRFSSVPHSKSPVERAHVVKSLSHGFDVFQELNKKLPGRIRHYHNLMENLLRLQQKVNDFSFARETEKEELLRTHQQHGSWPGPGTPALIPTQFSTTPVSFTPPLTATEAFLHDKLQSIYLPRTPTALILSAGELDRDRRPSNF
;
A
#
# COMPACT_ATOMS: atom_id res chain seq x y z
N LEU A 1 91.03 -3.03 11.47
CA LEU A 1 91.24 -1.87 10.56
C LEU A 1 90.22 -1.82 9.42
N ASN A 2 90.01 -2.89 8.63
CA ASN A 2 89.15 -2.82 7.44
C ASN A 2 87.65 -2.57 7.75
N LEU A 3 87.09 -3.19 8.80
CA LEU A 3 85.69 -2.93 9.21
C LEU A 3 85.46 -1.49 9.68
N GLN A 4 86.37 -0.95 10.51
CA GLN A 4 86.26 0.42 11.01
C GLN A 4 86.40 1.46 9.88
N HIS A 5 87.26 1.21 8.90
CA HIS A 5 87.32 2.03 7.68
C HIS A 5 86.00 1.99 6.90
N GLN A 6 85.42 0.81 6.75
CA GLN A 6 84.17 0.62 6.02
C GLN A 6 82.99 1.30 6.73
N GLU A 7 82.89 1.18 8.06
CA GLU A 7 81.87 1.84 8.88
C GLU A 7 82.00 3.37 8.85
N VAL A 8 83.24 3.90 8.88
CA VAL A 8 83.49 5.35 8.79
C VAL A 8 83.11 5.89 7.40
N GLY A 9 83.49 5.19 6.32
CA GLY A 9 83.10 5.54 4.95
C GLY A 9 81.59 5.51 4.76
N GLU A 10 80.92 4.48 5.27
CA GLU A 10 79.46 4.36 5.25
C GLU A 10 78.77 5.49 6.04
N ARG A 11 79.27 5.79 7.26
CA ARG A 11 78.74 6.87 8.10
C ARG A 11 78.79 8.21 7.38
N ILE A 12 79.90 8.53 6.72
CA ILE A 12 80.09 9.78 5.98
C ILE A 12 79.14 9.83 4.78
N THR A 13 79.07 8.76 3.99
CA THR A 13 78.14 8.69 2.84
C THR A 13 76.68 8.86 3.28
N ARG A 14 76.25 8.23 4.38
CA ARG A 14 74.88 8.38 4.89
C ARG A 14 74.59 9.79 5.39
N LEU A 15 75.53 10.42 6.11
CA LEU A 15 75.39 11.79 6.59
C LEU A 15 75.37 12.80 5.44
N LYS A 16 76.23 12.64 4.45
CA LYS A 16 76.25 13.44 3.22
C LYS A 16 74.92 13.38 2.49
N HIS A 17 74.40 12.17 2.29
CA HIS A 17 73.10 11.98 1.66
C HIS A 17 71.96 12.60 2.49
N ALA A 18 71.99 12.46 3.81
CA ALA A 18 71.01 13.10 4.69
C ALA A 18 71.03 14.63 4.58
N THR A 19 72.22 15.25 4.51
CA THR A 19 72.36 16.70 4.28
C THR A 19 71.80 17.12 2.91
N GLU A 20 72.11 16.39 1.84
CA GLU A 20 71.59 16.66 0.49
C GLU A 20 70.06 16.55 0.42
N GLN A 21 69.48 15.49 1.00
CA GLN A 21 68.02 15.31 1.08
C GLN A 21 67.37 16.45 1.85
N LEU A 22 67.97 16.85 2.98
CA LEU A 22 67.45 17.94 3.79
C LEU A 22 67.50 19.27 3.05
N GLN A 23 68.60 19.56 2.34
CA GLN A 23 68.73 20.77 1.51
C GLN A 23 67.71 20.79 0.38
N SER A 24 67.47 19.64 -0.27
CA SER A 24 66.45 19.51 -1.31
C SER A 24 65.04 19.76 -0.76
N MET A 25 64.72 19.19 0.42
CA MET A 25 63.41 19.36 1.06
C MET A 25 63.21 20.75 1.67
N ARG A 26 64.28 21.46 2.04
CA ARG A 26 64.22 22.77 2.71
C ARG A 26 63.44 23.83 1.93
N ARG A 27 63.39 23.73 0.60
CA ARG A 27 62.60 24.63 -0.26
C ARG A 27 61.09 24.38 -0.18
N HIS A 28 60.69 23.20 0.28
CA HIS A 28 59.30 22.75 0.35
C HIS A 28 58.75 22.68 1.78
N LEU A 29 59.59 22.91 2.79
CA LEU A 29 59.21 22.86 4.19
C LEU A 29 58.98 24.27 4.76
N PRO A 30 58.05 24.43 5.73
CA PRO A 30 57.87 25.68 6.44
C PRO A 30 59.15 26.17 7.13
N PRO A 31 59.39 27.48 7.22
CA PRO A 31 60.56 28.04 7.92
C PRO A 31 60.64 27.52 9.36
N GLY A 32 61.78 26.92 9.73
CA GLY A 32 62.01 26.39 11.07
C GLY A 32 61.65 24.91 11.28
N CYS A 33 60.97 24.27 10.32
CA CYS A 33 60.75 22.82 10.35
C CYS A 33 62.09 22.06 10.28
N LEU A 34 62.26 21.06 11.15
CA LEU A 34 63.47 20.21 11.25
C LEU A 34 64.79 20.98 11.52
N ARG A 35 64.74 22.20 12.08
CA ARG A 35 65.95 23.02 12.29
C ARG A 35 66.99 22.36 13.20
N GLU A 36 66.54 21.72 14.27
CA GLU A 36 67.42 21.04 15.23
C GLU A 36 68.12 19.86 14.56
N GLN A 37 67.35 19.02 13.87
CA GLN A 37 67.84 17.87 13.12
C GLN A 37 68.79 18.32 11.99
N ALA A 38 68.51 19.45 11.34
CA ALA A 38 69.39 20.03 10.33
C ALA A 38 70.76 20.38 10.90
N THR A 39 70.74 21.09 12.02
CA THR A 39 71.95 21.55 12.69
C THR A 39 72.76 20.35 13.20
N GLU A 40 72.09 19.34 13.76
CA GLU A 40 72.73 18.11 14.23
C GLU A 40 73.36 17.29 13.09
N ILE A 41 72.66 17.15 11.96
CA ILE A 41 73.20 16.43 10.80
C ILE A 41 74.42 17.16 10.23
N GLU A 42 74.34 18.48 10.04
CA GLU A 42 75.43 19.30 9.49
C GLU A 42 76.66 19.29 10.40
N THR A 43 76.47 19.45 11.72
CA THR A 43 77.56 19.42 12.69
C THR A 43 78.20 18.03 12.78
N THR A 44 77.40 16.96 12.81
CA THR A 44 77.89 15.58 12.85
C THR A 44 78.62 15.20 11.57
N TYR A 45 78.14 15.66 10.40
CA TYR A 45 78.81 15.45 9.13
C TYR A 45 80.16 16.16 9.06
N ALA A 46 80.22 17.43 9.48
CA ALA A 46 81.46 18.20 9.51
C ALA A 46 82.50 17.58 10.46
N ALA A 47 82.07 17.09 11.63
CA ALA A 47 82.93 16.37 12.57
C ALA A 47 83.46 15.06 11.97
N ALA A 48 82.59 14.24 11.36
CA ALA A 48 82.98 12.97 10.74
C ALA A 48 83.96 13.17 9.57
N LEU A 49 83.76 14.21 8.74
CA LEU A 49 84.70 14.56 7.67
C LEU A 49 86.06 14.99 8.22
N LYS A 50 86.09 15.76 9.31
CA LYS A 50 87.34 16.20 9.95
C LYS A 50 88.11 15.03 10.53
N GLU A 51 87.45 14.11 11.25
CA GLU A 51 88.07 12.90 11.79
C GLU A 51 88.59 11.99 10.67
N ASN A 52 87.83 11.81 9.59
CA ASN A 52 88.26 10.98 8.48
C ASN A 52 89.49 11.55 7.76
N LYS A 53 89.63 12.88 7.65
CA LYS A 53 90.82 13.53 7.07
C LYS A 53 92.07 13.44 7.95
N LEU A 54 91.92 13.19 9.26
CA LEU A 54 93.02 13.20 10.22
C LEU A 54 93.46 11.79 10.65
N ILE A 55 92.53 10.86 10.78
CA ILE A 55 92.75 9.59 11.47
C ILE A 55 92.55 8.40 10.52
N TYR A 56 91.42 8.34 9.83
CA TYR A 56 90.99 7.12 9.14
C TYR A 56 91.33 7.11 7.64
N HIS A 57 91.19 8.21 6.90
CA HIS A 57 91.35 8.22 5.44
C HIS A 57 90.50 7.15 4.71
N ALA A 58 89.30 6.87 5.21
CA ALA A 58 88.36 5.96 4.58
C ALA A 58 87.79 6.58 3.28
N LEU A 59 87.63 5.74 2.25
CA LEU A 59 87.03 6.14 0.98
C LEU A 59 85.51 6.27 1.12
N GLU A 60 84.95 7.35 0.56
CA GLU A 60 83.49 7.49 0.43
C GLU A 60 82.96 6.39 -0.49
N VAL A 61 81.96 5.65 -0.01
CA VAL A 61 81.26 4.62 -0.79
C VAL A 61 80.06 5.28 -1.48
N ASP A 62 79.68 4.77 -2.65
CA ASP A 62 78.45 5.19 -3.33
C ASP A 62 77.20 4.81 -2.48
N PHE A 63 76.29 5.77 -2.29
CA PHE A 63 75.09 5.59 -1.46
C PHE A 63 74.22 4.40 -1.91
N HIS A 64 74.12 4.16 -3.23
CA HIS A 64 73.32 3.06 -3.77
C HIS A 64 73.90 1.67 -3.49
N LYS A 65 75.17 1.60 -3.06
CA LYS A 65 75.85 0.35 -2.69
C LYS A 65 75.75 0.03 -1.20
N LEU A 66 75.15 0.92 -0.41
CA LEU A 66 74.96 0.72 1.03
C LEU A 66 73.75 -0.18 1.31
N PRO A 67 73.78 -0.99 2.39
CA PRO A 67 72.64 -1.83 2.77
C PRO A 67 71.43 -0.98 3.16
N ALA A 68 70.23 -1.46 2.82
CA ALA A 68 68.97 -0.81 3.19
C ALA A 68 68.74 -0.86 4.71
N LEU A 69 68.14 0.20 5.26
CA LEU A 69 67.81 0.25 6.68
C LEU A 69 66.62 -0.69 6.99
N PRO A 70 66.64 -1.42 8.13
CA PRO A 70 65.53 -2.28 8.54
C PRO A 70 64.28 -1.46 8.83
N ARG A 71 63.10 -2.00 8.50
CA ARG A 71 61.80 -1.36 8.72
C ARG A 71 60.97 -2.18 9.70
N ALA A 72 60.37 -1.53 10.70
CA ALA A 72 59.44 -2.15 11.65
C ALA A 72 58.06 -1.47 11.57
N ALA A 73 57.01 -2.26 11.32
CA ALA A 73 55.64 -1.75 11.26
C ALA A 73 55.02 -1.72 12.67
N LEU A 74 54.83 -0.52 13.23
CA LEU A 74 54.24 -0.32 14.56
C LEU A 74 52.72 -0.13 14.53
N VAL A 75 52.09 -0.20 13.35
CA VAL A 75 50.66 0.07 13.17
C VAL A 75 49.98 -1.04 12.38
N LYS A 76 48.74 -1.37 12.77
CA LYS A 76 47.87 -2.32 12.08
C LYS A 76 46.59 -1.63 11.65
N ARG A 77 46.12 -1.93 10.43
CA ARG A 77 44.80 -1.48 9.96
C ARG A 77 43.72 -2.14 10.80
N LEU A 78 42.88 -1.34 11.43
CA LEU A 78 41.67 -1.83 12.10
C LEU A 78 40.54 -1.90 11.07
N PRO A 79 39.84 -3.03 10.92
CA PRO A 79 38.64 -3.08 10.12
C PRO A 79 37.56 -2.18 10.74
N PRO A 80 36.70 -1.54 9.92
CA PRO A 80 35.56 -0.81 10.43
C PRO A 80 34.58 -1.79 11.06
N ASN A 81 34.64 -1.94 12.38
CA ASN A 81 33.71 -2.76 13.13
C ASN A 81 32.47 -1.91 13.42
N SER A 82 31.29 -2.40 13.03
CA SER A 82 30.04 -1.76 13.44
C SER A 82 29.68 -2.21 14.86
N PRO A 83 29.38 -1.29 15.80
CA PRO A 83 29.37 0.16 15.62
C PRO A 83 30.75 0.80 15.77
N LEU A 84 31.01 1.82 14.94
CA LEU A 84 32.23 2.63 14.99
C LEU A 84 32.30 3.55 16.23
N TYR A 85 31.16 3.73 16.92
CA TYR A 85 31.04 4.54 18.12
C TYR A 85 30.82 3.64 19.37
N PRO A 86 31.67 3.74 20.41
CA PRO A 86 31.59 2.89 21.61
C PRO A 86 30.27 2.97 22.38
N GLY A 87 29.50 4.06 22.23
CA GLY A 87 28.22 4.26 22.91
C GLY A 87 26.98 3.81 22.13
N PHE A 88 27.13 3.25 20.93
CA PHE A 88 26.00 2.80 20.11
C PHE A 88 25.56 1.39 20.53
N LYS A 89 24.40 1.29 21.18
CA LYS A 89 23.73 -0.01 21.36
C LYS A 89 22.87 -0.29 20.14
N GLY A 90 23.44 -0.93 19.14
CA GLY A 90 22.64 -1.60 18.11
C GLY A 90 21.95 -2.83 18.69
N MET A 91 20.97 -3.36 17.96
CA MET A 91 20.18 -4.57 18.29
C MET A 91 21.00 -5.87 18.41
N GLN A 92 22.34 -5.80 18.43
CA GLN A 92 23.22 -6.96 18.57
C GLN A 92 24.05 -6.90 19.85
N ARG A 93 23.60 -7.72 20.80
CA ARG A 93 24.26 -8.24 22.01
C ARG A 93 24.75 -7.21 23.06
N PRO A 94 24.34 -7.36 24.34
CA PRO A 94 25.03 -6.72 25.44
C PRO A 94 26.34 -7.47 25.71
N VAL A 95 27.45 -7.06 25.10
CA VAL A 95 28.77 -7.37 25.66
C VAL A 95 29.02 -6.33 26.75
N ILE A 96 29.05 -6.80 27.99
CA ILE A 96 29.32 -6.01 29.18
C ILE A 96 30.77 -5.51 29.07
N GLN A 97 30.97 -4.32 28.51
CA GLN A 97 32.18 -3.56 28.71
C GLN A 97 31.81 -2.22 29.33
N ARG A 98 31.96 -2.17 30.65
CA ARG A 98 31.77 -0.99 31.48
C ARG A 98 32.80 0.06 31.08
N SER A 99 32.45 1.00 30.22
CA SER A 99 33.14 2.28 30.14
C SER A 99 32.33 3.30 30.93
N SER A 100 32.99 3.97 31.86
CA SER A 100 32.36 4.68 32.97
C SER A 100 31.93 6.11 32.68
N HIS A 101 32.19 6.71 31.51
CA HIS A 101 31.88 8.13 31.25
C HIS A 101 31.57 8.39 29.76
N GLY A 102 30.48 7.81 29.24
CA GLY A 102 30.01 8.09 27.88
C GLY A 102 28.51 8.30 27.87
N ILE A 103 28.05 9.42 27.31
CA ILE A 103 26.63 9.65 27.01
C ILE A 103 26.22 8.57 26.00
N SER A 104 25.45 7.58 26.45
CA SER A 104 24.91 6.54 25.58
C SER A 104 23.85 7.16 24.67
N VAL A 105 24.08 7.13 23.36
CA VAL A 105 23.06 7.52 22.38
C VAL A 105 22.36 6.22 21.95
N PRO A 106 21.10 5.98 22.36
CA PRO A 106 20.33 4.86 21.85
C PRO A 106 20.15 5.02 20.35
N ASP A 107 20.08 3.90 19.61
CA ASP A 107 19.65 3.95 18.22
C ASP A 107 18.25 4.57 18.15
N LEU A 108 18.15 5.77 17.55
CA LEU A 108 16.90 6.51 17.41
C LEU A 108 15.85 5.74 16.61
N PHE A 109 16.30 4.75 15.82
CA PHE A 109 15.46 3.91 14.97
C PHE A 109 15.37 2.47 15.49
N SER A 110 15.70 2.20 16.76
CA SER A 110 15.57 0.86 17.33
C SER A 110 14.13 0.32 17.31
N SER A 111 13.15 1.21 17.21
CA SER A 111 11.72 0.88 17.04
C SER A 111 11.29 0.76 15.57
N VAL A 112 12.13 1.16 14.62
CA VAL A 112 11.79 1.12 13.19
C VAL A 112 12.05 -0.26 12.63
N VAL A 113 10.98 -0.88 12.13
CA VAL A 113 11.06 -2.18 11.46
C VAL A 113 11.56 -1.98 10.01
N PRO A 114 12.58 -2.73 9.57
CA PRO A 114 13.04 -2.69 8.19
C PRO A 114 11.93 -2.98 7.17
N MET A 115 11.94 -2.25 6.05
CA MET A 115 10.92 -2.40 5.00
C MET A 115 10.84 -3.83 4.43
N SER A 116 11.97 -4.56 4.39
CA SER A 116 12.00 -5.96 3.95
C SER A 116 11.16 -6.87 4.84
N ILE A 117 11.11 -6.61 6.15
CA ILE A 117 10.26 -7.34 7.09
C ILE A 117 8.80 -6.95 6.89
N LEU A 118 8.52 -5.65 6.73
CA LEU A 118 7.14 -5.18 6.47
C LEU A 118 6.54 -5.81 5.21
N ILE A 119 7.30 -5.84 4.11
CA ILE A 119 6.86 -6.48 2.85
C ILE A 119 6.67 -7.99 3.05
N ALA A 120 7.57 -8.66 3.77
CA ALA A 120 7.46 -10.09 4.03
C ALA A 120 6.21 -10.43 4.88
N VAL A 121 5.92 -9.65 5.93
CA VAL A 121 4.71 -9.80 6.74
C VAL A 121 3.45 -9.52 5.91
N GLN A 122 3.47 -8.49 5.08
CA GLN A 122 2.35 -8.18 4.19
C GLN A 122 2.08 -9.33 3.20
N ASN A 123 3.12 -9.89 2.60
CA ASN A 123 3.00 -11.04 1.69
C ASN A 123 2.52 -12.30 2.42
N TYR A 124 2.98 -12.52 3.66
CA TYR A 124 2.46 -13.58 4.50
C TYR A 124 0.96 -13.42 4.76
N ASP A 125 0.50 -12.21 5.10
CA ASP A 125 -0.91 -11.93 5.35
C ASP A 125 -1.78 -12.11 4.10
N THR A 126 -1.32 -11.65 2.94
CA THR A 126 -2.07 -11.84 1.68
C THR A 126 -2.22 -13.33 1.37
N MET A 127 -1.14 -14.10 1.42
CA MET A 127 -1.18 -15.55 1.16
C MET A 127 -1.99 -16.33 2.20
N LYS A 128 -1.87 -15.96 3.49
CA LYS A 128 -2.67 -16.54 4.59
C LYS A 128 -4.15 -16.34 4.34
N ASN A 129 -4.57 -15.09 4.10
CA ASN A 129 -5.98 -14.76 3.91
C ASN A 129 -6.54 -15.39 2.63
N GLU A 130 -5.77 -15.43 1.55
CA GLU A 130 -6.16 -16.09 0.30
C GLU A 130 -6.44 -17.60 0.52
N ARG A 131 -5.51 -18.31 1.17
CA ARG A 131 -5.67 -19.76 1.42
C ARG A 131 -6.81 -20.08 2.37
N LEU A 132 -6.95 -19.33 3.47
CA LEU A 132 -8.06 -19.50 4.41
C LEU A 132 -9.41 -19.23 3.73
N LYS A 133 -9.49 -18.20 2.89
CA LYS A 133 -10.70 -17.87 2.15
C LYS A 133 -11.09 -18.96 1.16
N MET A 134 -10.12 -19.55 0.44
CA MET A 134 -10.39 -20.68 -0.46
C MET A 134 -11.02 -21.86 0.26
N GLU A 135 -10.52 -22.24 1.44
CA GLU A 135 -11.09 -23.34 2.23
C GLU A 135 -12.49 -23.00 2.79
N ALA A 136 -12.73 -21.74 3.19
CA ALA A 136 -14.06 -21.29 3.61
C ALA A 136 -15.08 -21.30 2.46
N GLU A 137 -14.69 -20.81 1.28
CA GLU A 137 -15.53 -20.82 0.07
C GLU A 137 -15.88 -22.26 -0.33
N LYS A 138 -14.90 -23.16 -0.36
CA LYS A 138 -15.10 -24.60 -0.62
C LYS A 138 -16.08 -25.24 0.38
N LEU A 139 -15.98 -24.91 1.66
CA LEU A 139 -16.87 -25.45 2.69
C LEU A 139 -18.31 -24.91 2.54
N ASN A 140 -18.47 -23.63 2.19
CA ASN A 140 -19.78 -23.02 1.92
C ASN A 140 -20.46 -23.65 0.69
N GLU A 141 -19.75 -23.75 -0.44
CA GLU A 141 -20.27 -24.35 -1.68
C GLU A 141 -20.79 -25.78 -1.45
N GLN A 142 -20.04 -26.59 -0.70
CA GLN A 142 -20.45 -27.96 -0.39
C GLN A 142 -21.63 -28.01 0.58
N THR A 143 -21.77 -27.02 1.46
CA THR A 143 -22.94 -26.88 2.35
C THR A 143 -24.19 -26.52 1.54
N GLU A 144 -24.09 -25.56 0.62
CA GLU A 144 -25.18 -25.18 -0.28
C GLU A 144 -25.63 -26.37 -1.15
N LEU A 145 -24.69 -27.14 -1.69
CA LEU A 145 -25.00 -28.36 -2.45
C LEU A 145 -25.77 -29.38 -1.60
N MET A 146 -25.32 -29.63 -0.37
CA MET A 146 -25.99 -30.54 0.56
C MET A 146 -27.40 -30.05 0.90
N GLU A 147 -27.57 -28.77 1.21
CA GLU A 147 -28.86 -28.16 1.51
C GLU A 147 -29.82 -28.21 0.31
N GLY A 148 -29.32 -27.96 -0.90
CA GLY A 148 -30.09 -28.05 -2.13
C GLY A 148 -30.63 -29.47 -2.36
N ILE A 149 -29.79 -30.49 -2.16
CA ILE A 149 -30.20 -31.90 -2.26
C ILE A 149 -31.25 -32.22 -1.19
N VAL A 150 -31.01 -31.86 0.07
CA VAL A 150 -31.95 -32.11 1.19
C VAL A 150 -33.30 -31.41 0.96
N ALA A 151 -33.30 -30.16 0.49
CA ALA A 151 -34.51 -29.41 0.19
C ALA A 151 -35.32 -30.05 -0.95
N SER A 152 -34.64 -30.65 -1.94
CA SER A 152 -35.29 -31.32 -3.07
C SER A 152 -36.07 -32.58 -2.68
N LEU A 153 -35.76 -33.20 -1.53
CA LEU A 153 -36.44 -34.40 -1.04
C LEU A 153 -37.88 -34.12 -0.60
N GLY A 154 -38.19 -32.88 -0.17
CA GLY A 154 -39.56 -32.47 0.19
C GLY A 154 -40.16 -33.16 1.44
N ILE A 155 -39.35 -33.90 2.20
CA ILE A 155 -39.76 -34.80 3.30
C ILE A 155 -39.98 -34.10 4.65
N SER A 156 -39.62 -32.82 4.80
CA SER A 156 -39.74 -32.12 6.08
C SER A 156 -41.17 -32.20 6.64
N ASP A 157 -41.29 -33.02 7.69
CA ASP A 157 -42.40 -33.13 8.61
C ASP A 157 -42.16 -32.15 9.78
N GLU A 158 -43.23 -31.82 10.51
CA GLU A 158 -43.36 -30.79 11.56
C GLU A 158 -43.86 -29.41 11.09
N ALA A 159 -45.13 -29.12 11.47
CA ALA A 159 -45.95 -27.92 11.24
C ALA A 159 -46.72 -27.81 9.91
N SER A 160 -47.82 -28.56 9.85
CA SER A 160 -49.05 -28.23 9.12
C SER A 160 -49.27 -26.69 9.02
N SER A 161 -49.46 -26.16 7.81
CA SER A 161 -49.74 -24.75 7.48
C SER A 161 -48.61 -23.69 7.63
N ALA A 162 -47.43 -24.03 8.17
CA ALA A 162 -46.39 -23.02 8.44
C ALA A 162 -45.51 -22.69 7.22
N LEU A 163 -45.02 -21.44 7.15
CA LEU A 163 -43.96 -21.03 6.20
C LEU A 163 -42.69 -21.86 6.43
N PRO A 164 -41.86 -22.12 5.39
CA PRO A 164 -40.53 -22.69 5.60
C PRO A 164 -39.71 -21.86 6.60
N GLU A 165 -38.99 -22.52 7.51
CA GLU A 165 -38.17 -21.85 8.53
C GLU A 165 -37.08 -20.94 7.91
N SER A 166 -36.55 -21.30 6.74
CA SER A 166 -35.66 -20.44 5.95
C SER A 166 -36.32 -19.11 5.59
N VAL A 167 -37.54 -19.15 5.05
CA VAL A 167 -38.31 -17.95 4.67
C VAL A 167 -38.67 -17.11 5.90
N LYS A 168 -39.01 -17.74 7.03
CA LYS A 168 -39.27 -17.02 8.30
C LYS A 168 -38.02 -16.29 8.79
N ARG A 169 -36.87 -16.97 8.79
CA ARG A 169 -35.57 -16.38 9.17
C ARG A 169 -35.21 -15.21 8.25
N HIS A 170 -35.28 -15.42 6.93
CA HIS A 170 -34.99 -14.38 5.94
C HIS A 170 -35.91 -13.16 6.12
N SER A 171 -37.21 -13.38 6.33
CA SER A 171 -38.17 -12.31 6.61
C SER A 171 -37.85 -11.56 7.90
N SER A 172 -37.45 -12.27 8.97
CA SER A 172 -37.05 -11.65 10.24
C SER A 172 -35.82 -10.77 10.08
N GLU A 173 -34.79 -11.25 9.36
CA GLU A 173 -33.56 -10.49 9.11
C GLU A 173 -33.81 -9.26 8.25
N VAL A 174 -34.58 -9.40 7.16
CA VAL A 174 -34.95 -8.25 6.31
C VAL A 174 -35.69 -7.19 7.11
N LYS A 175 -36.62 -7.59 7.99
CA LYS A 175 -37.34 -6.65 8.88
C LYS A 175 -36.42 -5.97 9.89
N LYS A 176 -35.51 -6.72 10.53
CA LYS A 176 -34.52 -6.17 11.47
C LYS A 176 -33.62 -5.14 10.79
N ALA A 177 -33.31 -5.36 9.51
CA ALA A 177 -32.51 -4.45 8.69
C ALA A 177 -33.30 -3.24 8.11
N GLY A 178 -34.53 -2.99 8.56
CA GLY A 178 -35.37 -1.86 8.11
C GLY A 178 -36.25 -2.15 6.88
N GLY A 179 -36.19 -3.37 6.35
CA GLY A 179 -37.02 -3.84 5.24
C GLY A 179 -36.71 -3.17 3.90
N ILE A 180 -37.63 -3.32 2.96
CA ILE A 180 -37.50 -2.73 1.62
C ILE A 180 -37.37 -1.21 1.62
N LYS A 181 -38.02 -0.50 2.56
CA LYS A 181 -38.00 0.96 2.64
C LYS A 181 -36.61 1.50 2.92
N GLU A 182 -35.91 0.90 3.88
CA GLU A 182 -34.55 1.29 4.23
C GLU A 182 -33.58 1.04 3.07
N LEU A 183 -33.74 -0.09 2.37
CA LEU A 183 -32.94 -0.37 1.19
C LEU A 183 -33.21 0.63 0.05
N GLN A 184 -34.48 0.99 -0.16
CA GLN A 184 -34.88 1.99 -1.15
C GLN A 184 -34.30 3.38 -0.81
N ASN A 185 -34.30 3.77 0.47
CA ASN A 185 -33.68 5.01 0.92
C ASN A 185 -32.19 5.06 0.55
N LYS A 186 -31.44 3.99 0.82
CA LYS A 186 -30.01 3.89 0.46
C LYS A 186 -29.76 4.00 -1.05
N VAL A 187 -30.60 3.37 -1.87
CA VAL A 187 -30.51 3.46 -3.34
C VAL A 187 -30.79 4.90 -3.83
N ASN A 188 -31.77 5.56 -3.22
CA ASN A 188 -32.13 6.94 -3.54
C ASN A 188 -31.04 7.92 -3.09
N GLU A 189 -30.50 7.75 -1.88
CA GLU A 189 -29.41 8.56 -1.33
C GLU A 189 -28.16 8.48 -2.19
N MET A 190 -27.71 7.27 -2.56
CA MET A 190 -26.61 7.07 -3.50
C MET A 190 -26.82 7.84 -4.81
N SER A 191 -28.05 7.81 -5.34
CA SER A 191 -28.41 8.51 -6.57
C SER A 191 -28.37 10.03 -6.42
N SER A 192 -28.91 10.54 -5.32
CA SER A 192 -28.95 11.96 -5.01
C SER A 192 -27.54 12.52 -4.78
N LEU A 193 -26.70 11.82 -4.01
CA LEU A 193 -25.31 12.21 -3.78
C LEU A 193 -24.50 12.23 -5.08
N ARG A 194 -24.73 11.25 -5.96
CA ARG A 194 -24.08 11.24 -7.28
C ARG A 194 -24.52 12.43 -8.15
N ALA A 195 -25.81 12.76 -8.16
CA ALA A 195 -26.33 13.91 -8.90
C ALA A 195 -25.72 15.22 -8.37
N ARG A 196 -25.71 15.41 -7.05
CA ARG A 196 -25.10 16.56 -6.39
C ARG A 196 -23.61 16.71 -6.69
N ASN A 197 -22.85 15.61 -6.67
CA ASN A 197 -21.43 15.64 -7.05
C ASN A 197 -21.22 16.08 -8.51
N LYS A 198 -22.11 15.68 -9.43
CA LYS A 198 -22.05 16.14 -10.82
C LYS A 198 -22.37 17.62 -10.96
N GLU A 199 -23.34 18.13 -10.21
CA GLU A 199 -23.69 19.55 -10.20
C GLU A 199 -22.50 20.39 -9.70
N ILE A 200 -21.90 20.01 -8.56
CA ILE A 200 -20.71 20.72 -8.03
C ILE A 200 -19.57 20.71 -9.06
N LEU A 201 -19.31 19.58 -9.71
CA LEU A 201 -18.27 19.49 -10.73
C LEU A 201 -18.57 20.38 -11.95
N ALA A 202 -19.83 20.44 -12.38
CA ALA A 202 -20.26 21.32 -13.47
C ALA A 202 -20.10 22.80 -13.10
N ASP A 203 -20.44 23.19 -11.87
CA ASP A 203 -20.25 24.56 -11.38
C ASP A 203 -18.76 24.95 -11.37
N ILE A 204 -17.87 24.03 -10.96
CA ILE A 204 -16.41 24.25 -10.99
C ILE A 204 -15.93 24.52 -12.42
N GLU A 205 -16.36 23.68 -13.38
CA GLU A 205 -16.03 23.82 -14.80
C GLU A 205 -16.57 25.14 -15.37
N GLU A 206 -17.77 25.54 -14.98
CA GLU A 206 -18.37 26.80 -15.38
C GLU A 206 -17.57 28.00 -14.86
N THR A 207 -17.15 28.00 -13.59
CA THR A 207 -16.32 29.07 -13.02
C THR A 207 -14.98 29.19 -13.74
N LEU A 208 -14.30 28.06 -14.02
CA LEU A 208 -13.05 28.08 -14.80
C LEU A 208 -13.26 28.61 -16.23
N ASN A 209 -14.37 28.24 -16.87
CA ASN A 209 -14.67 28.73 -18.21
C ASN A 209 -15.01 30.23 -18.21
N LYS A 210 -15.74 30.72 -17.20
CA LYS A 210 -16.02 32.15 -17.01
C LYS A 210 -14.73 32.95 -16.83
N GLU A 211 -13.80 32.48 -16.01
CA GLU A 211 -12.50 33.12 -15.81
C GLU A 211 -11.69 33.16 -17.11
N LYS A 212 -11.62 32.04 -17.84
CA LYS A 212 -10.95 31.96 -19.14
C LYS A 212 -11.52 32.96 -20.15
N LEU A 213 -12.85 33.09 -20.23
CA LEU A 213 -13.51 34.05 -21.12
C LEU A 213 -13.26 35.50 -20.68
N SER A 214 -13.33 35.79 -19.37
CA SER A 214 -12.97 37.09 -18.80
C SER A 214 -11.52 37.46 -19.15
N ASP A 215 -10.62 36.49 -19.16
CA ASP A 215 -9.21 36.69 -19.50
C ASP A 215 -8.95 36.93 -20.98
N ALA A 216 -9.63 36.19 -21.86
CA ALA A 216 -9.60 36.44 -23.29
C ALA A 216 -10.12 37.85 -23.63
N GLU A 217 -11.20 38.28 -22.98
CA GLU A 217 -11.79 39.60 -23.17
C GLU A 217 -10.86 40.72 -22.69
N LEU A 218 -10.22 40.58 -21.52
CA LEU A 218 -9.26 41.57 -21.03
C LEU A 218 -8.07 41.71 -21.99
N ARG A 219 -7.54 40.59 -22.52
CA ARG A 219 -6.46 40.63 -23.52
C ARG A 219 -6.90 41.31 -24.80
N ARG A 220 -8.15 41.11 -25.23
CA ARG A 220 -8.70 41.81 -26.41
C ARG A 220 -8.75 43.32 -26.19
N GLN A 221 -9.11 43.76 -24.98
CA GLN A 221 -9.19 45.20 -24.64
C GLN A 221 -7.81 45.85 -24.46
N LEU A 222 -6.87 45.19 -23.78
CA LEU A 222 -5.57 45.77 -23.42
C LEU A 222 -4.44 45.45 -24.41
N GLY A 223 -4.62 44.46 -25.29
CA GLY A 223 -3.63 44.04 -26.28
C GLY A 223 -2.26 43.72 -25.65
N SER A 224 -1.20 44.34 -26.20
CA SER A 224 0.18 44.19 -25.72
C SER A 224 0.45 44.75 -24.32
N LYS A 225 -0.48 45.53 -23.75
CA LYS A 225 -0.36 46.08 -22.39
C LYS A 225 -0.78 45.07 -21.31
N CYS A 226 -1.40 43.95 -21.68
CA CYS A 226 -1.77 42.88 -20.76
C CYS A 226 -0.52 42.05 -20.39
N LYS A 227 0.15 42.42 -19.29
CA LYS A 227 1.38 41.75 -18.83
C LYS A 227 1.15 40.50 -17.96
N ARG A 228 -0.11 40.13 -17.69
CA ARG A 228 -0.44 38.99 -16.82
C ARG A 228 -0.29 37.66 -17.55
N ILE A 229 0.16 36.64 -16.81
CA ILE A 229 0.23 35.25 -17.27
C ILE A 229 -1.17 34.79 -17.73
N SER A 230 -1.20 33.96 -18.77
CA SER A 230 -2.47 33.49 -19.31
C SER A 230 -3.18 32.51 -18.41
N SER A 231 -4.51 32.60 -18.36
CA SER A 231 -5.31 31.64 -17.63
C SER A 231 -5.09 30.22 -18.15
N ALA A 232 -4.81 30.06 -19.45
CA ALA A 232 -4.46 28.77 -20.04
C ALA A 232 -3.19 28.14 -19.43
N GLU A 233 -2.19 28.95 -19.06
CA GLU A 233 -0.95 28.49 -18.43
C GLU A 233 -1.13 28.18 -16.94
N LEU A 234 -2.05 28.88 -16.25
CA LEU A 234 -2.25 28.74 -14.80
C LEU A 234 -3.24 27.62 -14.43
N VAL A 235 -4.25 27.37 -15.28
CA VAL A 235 -5.39 26.51 -14.96
C VAL A 235 -5.09 25.01 -15.17
N GLY A 236 -3.92 24.66 -15.74
CA GLY A 236 -3.53 23.28 -16.02
C GLY A 236 -3.69 22.29 -14.84
N PRO A 237 -3.15 22.57 -13.64
CA PRO A 237 -3.33 21.70 -12.48
C PRO A 237 -4.80 21.56 -12.04
N LEU A 238 -5.59 22.63 -12.11
CA LEU A 238 -7.01 22.62 -11.74
C LEU A 238 -7.83 21.77 -12.72
N LEU A 239 -7.56 21.87 -14.03
CA LEU A 239 -8.20 21.03 -15.04
C LEU A 239 -7.83 19.56 -14.90
N GLN A 240 -6.60 19.26 -14.46
CA GLN A 240 -6.21 17.89 -14.15
C GLN A 240 -6.99 17.34 -12.96
N GLU A 241 -7.15 18.11 -11.87
CA GLU A 241 -8.00 17.72 -10.73
C GLU A 241 -9.46 17.51 -11.18
N VAL A 242 -10.03 18.41 -11.99
CA VAL A 242 -11.37 18.27 -12.59
C VAL A 242 -11.50 16.99 -13.42
N SER A 243 -10.53 16.69 -14.30
CA SER A 243 -10.53 15.47 -15.13
C SER A 243 -10.53 14.21 -14.26
N ASN A 244 -9.70 14.18 -13.22
CA ASN A 244 -9.62 13.03 -12.31
C ASN A 244 -10.97 12.76 -11.62
N TYR A 245 -11.65 13.79 -11.14
CA TYR A 245 -12.98 13.63 -10.52
C TYR A 245 -14.07 13.26 -11.53
N ARG A 246 -13.99 13.77 -12.76
CA ARG A 246 -14.89 13.38 -13.85
C ARG A 246 -14.76 11.89 -14.17
N GLU A 247 -13.53 11.39 -14.28
CA GLU A 247 -13.24 9.98 -14.50
C GLU A 247 -13.72 9.12 -13.33
N ALA A 248 -13.50 9.55 -12.09
CA ALA A 248 -14.02 8.88 -10.90
C ALA A 248 -15.55 8.72 -10.96
N LEU A 249 -16.30 9.80 -11.24
CA LEU A 249 -17.76 9.76 -11.38
C LEU A 249 -18.27 8.92 -12.55
N HIS A 250 -17.47 8.82 -13.62
CA HIS A 250 -17.79 8.00 -14.77
C HIS A 250 -17.56 6.52 -14.48
N SER A 251 -16.42 6.17 -13.86
CA SER A 251 -16.01 4.79 -13.58
C SER A 251 -17.03 4.03 -12.72
N THR A 252 -17.66 4.68 -11.74
CA THR A 252 -18.65 4.04 -10.87
C THR A 252 -20.04 3.93 -11.53
N SER A 253 -20.28 4.64 -12.64
CA SER A 253 -21.62 4.79 -13.21
C SER A 253 -22.25 3.47 -13.68
N ALA A 254 -21.44 2.51 -14.11
CA ALA A 254 -21.92 1.21 -14.56
C ALA A 254 -22.40 0.38 -13.35
N GLU A 255 -21.62 0.39 -12.28
CA GLU A 255 -21.94 -0.34 -11.05
C GLU A 255 -23.19 0.20 -10.36
N ASP A 256 -23.37 1.54 -10.31
CA ASP A 256 -24.58 2.14 -9.74
C ASP A 256 -25.84 1.72 -10.50
N LYS A 257 -25.74 1.63 -11.83
CA LYS A 257 -26.84 1.15 -12.68
C LYS A 257 -27.14 -0.32 -12.39
N THR A 258 -26.10 -1.13 -12.17
CA THR A 258 -26.24 -2.53 -11.78
C THR A 258 -26.96 -2.65 -10.43
N PHE A 259 -26.59 -1.87 -9.41
CA PHE A 259 -27.29 -1.90 -8.11
C PHE A 259 -28.76 -1.52 -8.22
N LYS A 260 -29.09 -0.48 -9.00
CA LYS A 260 -30.48 -0.10 -9.26
C LYS A 260 -31.25 -1.22 -9.96
N LYS A 261 -30.66 -1.81 -11.00
CA LYS A 261 -31.27 -2.91 -11.75
C LYS A 261 -31.52 -4.11 -10.86
N MET A 262 -30.52 -4.54 -10.08
CA MET A 262 -30.63 -5.64 -9.12
C MET A 262 -31.74 -5.40 -8.09
N PHE A 263 -31.85 -4.16 -7.58
CA PHE A 263 -32.93 -3.78 -6.67
C PHE A 263 -34.31 -3.87 -7.34
N GLU A 264 -34.49 -3.29 -8.53
CA GLU A 264 -35.80 -3.28 -9.20
C GLU A 264 -36.25 -4.68 -9.65
N GLU A 265 -35.34 -5.52 -10.14
CA GLU A 265 -35.63 -6.91 -10.55
C GLU A 265 -36.10 -7.78 -9.38
N ASN A 266 -35.56 -7.53 -8.18
CA ASN A 266 -35.86 -8.32 -6.97
C ASN A 266 -36.83 -7.61 -6.00
N ARG A 267 -37.29 -6.41 -6.35
CA ARG A 267 -38.11 -5.54 -5.50
C ARG A 267 -39.31 -6.27 -4.92
N ARG A 268 -40.05 -7.02 -5.74
CA ARG A 268 -41.24 -7.77 -5.31
C ARG A 268 -40.91 -8.86 -4.28
N ALA A 269 -39.82 -9.59 -4.45
CA ALA A 269 -39.41 -10.64 -3.53
C ALA A 269 -39.01 -10.04 -2.16
N ILE A 270 -38.25 -8.95 -2.17
CA ILE A 270 -37.84 -8.23 -0.95
C ILE A 270 -39.05 -7.60 -0.25
N GLU A 271 -40.01 -7.07 -1.02
CA GLU A 271 -41.26 -6.53 -0.50
C GLU A 271 -42.08 -7.62 0.21
N MET A 272 -42.20 -8.81 -0.40
CA MET A 272 -42.86 -9.96 0.22
C MET A 272 -42.20 -10.35 1.55
N LEU A 273 -40.86 -10.41 1.60
CA LEU A 273 -40.13 -10.71 2.83
C LEU A 273 -40.33 -9.67 3.94
N THR A 274 -40.68 -8.43 3.58
CA THR A 274 -40.94 -7.35 4.55
C THR A 274 -42.32 -7.48 5.22
N LYS A 275 -43.29 -8.18 4.58
CA LYS A 275 -44.67 -8.33 5.09
C LYS A 275 -44.76 -9.19 6.35
N SER A 276 -45.86 -9.08 7.10
CA SER A 276 -46.08 -9.92 8.28
C SER A 276 -46.14 -11.41 7.92
N GLU A 277 -45.86 -12.28 8.88
CA GLU A 277 -45.87 -13.73 8.63
C GLU A 277 -47.23 -14.24 8.11
N LYS A 278 -48.32 -13.64 8.60
CA LYS A 278 -49.69 -13.95 8.16
C LYS A 278 -49.92 -13.60 6.69
N GLU A 279 -49.49 -12.41 6.27
CA GLU A 279 -49.61 -11.95 4.88
C GLU A 279 -48.69 -12.74 3.95
N LEU A 280 -47.48 -13.06 4.40
CA LEU A 280 -46.52 -13.86 3.63
C LEU A 280 -47.07 -15.28 3.38
N ARG A 281 -47.78 -15.88 4.34
CA ARG A 281 -48.49 -17.16 4.15
C ARG A 281 -49.56 -17.09 3.08
N LEU A 282 -50.38 -16.03 3.09
CA LEU A 282 -51.45 -15.85 2.11
C LEU A 282 -50.93 -15.67 0.67
N LEU A 283 -49.70 -15.20 0.51
CA LEU A 283 -49.04 -15.02 -0.79
C LEU A 283 -48.36 -16.29 -1.31
N MET A 284 -48.30 -17.37 -0.52
CA MET A 284 -47.68 -18.63 -0.95
C MET A 284 -48.72 -19.61 -1.56
N PRO A 285 -48.38 -20.30 -2.66
CA PRO A 285 -49.23 -21.36 -3.22
C PRO A 285 -49.47 -22.52 -2.23
N ALA A 286 -50.67 -23.10 -2.26
CA ALA A 286 -51.09 -24.19 -1.38
C ALA A 286 -50.30 -25.50 -1.62
N ARG A 287 -49.99 -26.24 -0.55
CA ARG A 287 -49.19 -27.48 -0.60
C ARG A 287 -50.07 -28.69 -0.95
N ALA A 288 -49.62 -29.55 -1.86
CA ALA A 288 -50.29 -30.83 -2.17
C ALA A 288 -49.99 -31.86 -1.08
N HIS A 289 -51.01 -32.28 -0.33
CA HIS A 289 -50.85 -32.99 0.95
C HIS A 289 -50.63 -34.52 0.86
N ARG A 290 -50.37 -35.13 -0.32
CA ARG A 290 -50.60 -36.59 -0.53
C ARG A 290 -49.40 -37.45 -0.96
N ALA A 291 -48.17 -37.13 -0.57
CA ALA A 291 -47.00 -37.98 -0.88
C ALA A 291 -46.43 -38.76 0.33
N ALA A 292 -46.61 -38.25 1.56
CA ALA A 292 -45.96 -38.81 2.76
C ALA A 292 -46.57 -40.14 3.27
N GLU A 293 -47.80 -40.49 2.88
CA GLU A 293 -48.52 -41.66 3.43
C GLU A 293 -48.09 -43.02 2.85
N LYS A 294 -47.24 -43.06 1.80
CA LYS A 294 -47.01 -44.29 1.03
C LYS A 294 -45.79 -45.14 1.45
N ASN A 295 -44.86 -44.62 2.26
CA ASN A 295 -43.69 -45.39 2.73
C ASN A 295 -43.11 -44.85 4.06
N PRO A 296 -43.69 -45.20 5.22
CA PRO A 296 -43.33 -44.61 6.51
C PRO A 296 -41.89 -44.92 6.97
N GLU A 297 -41.35 -46.08 6.57
CA GLU A 297 -39.97 -46.46 6.89
C GLU A 297 -38.95 -45.58 6.15
N ALA A 298 -39.13 -45.38 4.84
CA ALA A 298 -38.27 -44.51 4.05
C ALA A 298 -38.35 -43.05 4.53
N THR A 299 -39.54 -42.57 4.89
CA THR A 299 -39.74 -41.22 5.45
C THR A 299 -39.01 -41.06 6.79
N SER A 300 -39.14 -42.01 7.72
CA SER A 300 -38.47 -41.96 9.03
C SER A 300 -36.94 -41.95 8.90
N PHE A 301 -36.38 -42.78 8.01
CA PHE A 301 -34.94 -42.78 7.76
C PHE A 301 -34.45 -41.49 7.10
N LEU A 302 -35.21 -40.93 6.14
CA LEU A 302 -34.85 -39.67 5.49
C LEU A 302 -34.88 -38.50 6.47
N LEU A 303 -35.83 -38.45 7.41
CA LEU A 303 -35.83 -37.46 8.51
C LEU A 303 -34.56 -37.55 9.36
N LYS A 304 -34.14 -38.77 9.77
CA LYS A 304 -32.88 -38.97 10.52
C LYS A 304 -31.65 -38.51 9.73
N LEU A 305 -31.65 -38.66 8.40
CA LEU A 305 -30.55 -38.18 7.55
C LEU A 305 -30.56 -36.66 7.42
N ILE A 306 -31.73 -36.02 7.45
CA ILE A 306 -31.87 -34.55 7.50
C ILE A 306 -31.31 -34.01 8.82
N ASP A 307 -31.59 -34.66 9.96
CA ASP A 307 -31.03 -34.27 11.25
C ASP A 307 -29.50 -34.34 11.25
N LYS A 308 -28.93 -35.41 10.68
CA LYS A 308 -27.47 -35.52 10.48
C LYS A 308 -26.91 -34.43 9.56
N ALA A 309 -27.66 -34.03 8.52
CA ALA A 309 -27.26 -32.91 7.67
C ALA A 309 -27.21 -31.59 8.44
N GLN A 310 -28.17 -31.36 9.36
CA GLN A 310 -28.16 -30.21 10.25
C GLN A 310 -27.00 -30.25 11.25
N GLU A 311 -26.66 -31.42 11.79
CA GLU A 311 -25.50 -31.59 12.66
C GLU A 311 -24.20 -31.20 11.94
N ILE A 312 -23.98 -31.72 10.72
CA ILE A 312 -22.82 -31.34 9.89
C ILE A 312 -22.82 -29.83 9.63
N LYS A 313 -23.98 -29.22 9.36
CA LYS A 313 -24.08 -27.77 9.16
C LYS A 313 -23.66 -27.01 10.42
N CYS A 314 -24.13 -27.41 11.60
CA CYS A 314 -23.72 -26.80 12.87
C CYS A 314 -22.20 -26.93 13.10
N GLU A 315 -21.60 -28.09 12.84
CA GLU A 315 -20.15 -28.26 12.92
C GLU A 315 -19.41 -27.29 11.98
N ARG A 316 -19.91 -27.09 10.75
CA ARG A 316 -19.31 -26.18 9.78
C ARG A 316 -19.36 -24.71 10.19
N VAL A 317 -20.39 -24.30 10.92
CA VAL A 317 -20.45 -22.93 11.46
C VAL A 317 -19.28 -22.66 12.40
N GLU A 318 -18.91 -23.62 13.25
CA GLU A 318 -17.76 -23.49 14.13
C GLU A 318 -16.43 -23.52 13.36
N ILE A 319 -16.30 -24.38 12.33
CA ILE A 319 -15.12 -24.39 11.45
C ILE A 319 -14.94 -23.04 10.75
N LEU A 320 -16.01 -22.50 10.16
CA LEU A 320 -15.98 -21.19 9.50
C LEU A 320 -15.63 -20.06 10.47
N LYS A 321 -16.13 -20.13 11.70
CA LYS A 321 -15.79 -19.17 12.75
C LYS A 321 -14.30 -19.21 13.12
N ASP A 322 -13.71 -20.40 13.20
CA ASP A 322 -12.27 -20.57 13.42
C ASP A 322 -11.44 -20.09 12.22
N ILE A 323 -11.89 -20.34 10.98
CA ILE A 323 -11.23 -19.80 9.78
C ILE A 323 -11.27 -18.26 9.79
N HIS A 324 -12.43 -17.67 10.10
CA HIS A 324 -12.58 -16.22 10.16
C HIS A 324 -11.78 -15.57 11.28
N SER A 325 -11.59 -16.23 12.43
CA SER A 325 -10.76 -15.69 13.51
C SER A 325 -9.26 -15.66 13.16
N LYS A 326 -8.82 -16.57 12.29
CA LYS A 326 -7.44 -16.64 11.77
C LYS A 326 -7.19 -15.69 10.59
N CYS A 327 -8.25 -15.25 9.90
CA CYS A 327 -8.19 -14.22 8.88
C CYS A 327 -7.98 -12.84 9.50
N GLY A 328 -7.06 -12.06 8.92
CA GLY A 328 -6.77 -10.70 9.39
C GLY A 328 -5.31 -10.33 9.28
N THR A 329 -4.99 -9.12 9.71
CA THR A 329 -3.62 -8.60 9.72
C THR A 329 -2.85 -9.17 10.90
N THR A 330 -1.69 -9.77 10.63
CA THR A 330 -0.80 -10.26 11.69
C THR A 330 0.04 -9.09 12.19
N SER A 331 0.13 -8.90 13.51
CA SER A 331 0.99 -7.86 14.05
C SER A 331 2.45 -8.18 13.75
N VAL A 332 3.20 -7.17 13.33
CA VAL A 332 4.65 -7.31 13.10
C VAL A 332 5.34 -7.75 14.38
N ASP A 333 4.86 -7.31 15.55
CA ASP A 333 5.41 -7.67 16.86
C ASP A 333 5.24 -9.17 17.21
N GLU A 334 4.27 -9.86 16.61
CA GLU A 334 4.08 -11.31 16.80
C GLU A 334 5.10 -12.12 16.00
N ILE A 335 5.55 -11.57 14.87
CA ILE A 335 6.46 -12.23 13.92
C ILE A 335 7.93 -11.84 14.18
N LEU A 336 8.18 -10.63 14.68
CA LEU A 336 9.52 -10.09 14.89
C LEU A 336 10.41 -10.97 15.79
N PRO A 337 9.89 -11.54 16.90
CA PRO A 337 10.66 -12.47 17.71
C PRO A 337 11.07 -13.69 16.91
N GLU A 338 10.17 -14.33 16.18
CA GLU A 338 10.46 -15.52 15.37
C GLU A 338 11.50 -15.23 14.26
N LEU A 339 11.43 -14.05 13.65
CA LEU A 339 12.41 -13.59 12.67
C LEU A 339 13.80 -13.33 13.27
N GLY A 340 13.88 -12.89 14.52
CA GLY A 340 15.13 -12.53 15.20
C GLY A 340 16.00 -13.72 15.67
N HIS A 341 15.48 -14.95 15.69
CA HIS A 341 16.19 -16.11 16.25
C HIS A 341 16.97 -16.95 15.24
N SER A 342 16.72 -16.82 13.93
CA SER A 342 17.34 -17.71 12.93
C SER A 342 18.43 -17.01 12.13
N LYS A 343 19.64 -17.60 12.14
CA LYS A 343 20.77 -17.18 11.29
C LYS A 343 20.88 -17.97 9.98
N GLN A 344 20.03 -18.98 9.78
CA GLN A 344 20.18 -19.97 8.70
C GLN A 344 19.13 -19.87 7.60
N LEU A 345 17.95 -19.33 7.88
CA LEU A 345 16.85 -19.23 6.91
C LEU A 345 16.56 -17.77 6.56
N SER A 346 16.16 -17.52 5.32
CA SER A 346 15.63 -16.22 4.91
C SER A 346 14.33 -15.94 5.66
N HIS A 347 14.04 -14.67 5.97
CA HIS A 347 12.78 -14.27 6.62
C HIS A 347 11.55 -14.78 5.85
N ASP A 348 11.63 -14.84 4.52
CA ASP A 348 10.57 -15.34 3.64
C ASP A 348 10.33 -16.85 3.78
N GLU A 349 11.38 -17.65 4.01
CA GLU A 349 11.28 -19.10 4.16
C GLU A 349 10.59 -19.48 5.47
N MET A 350 10.89 -18.75 6.55
CA MET A 350 10.26 -18.99 7.85
C MET A 350 8.77 -18.66 7.84
N LEU A 351 8.40 -17.55 7.20
CA LEU A 351 7.00 -17.17 7.04
C LEU A 351 6.23 -18.18 6.18
N LYS A 352 6.87 -18.72 5.14
CA LYS A 352 6.28 -19.79 4.31
C LYS A 352 6.02 -21.08 5.11
N GLU A 353 6.94 -21.45 6.01
CA GLU A 353 6.76 -22.62 6.88
C GLU A 353 5.59 -22.43 7.85
N LYS A 354 5.54 -21.29 8.54
CA LYS A 354 4.44 -20.93 9.44
C LYS A 354 3.10 -20.87 8.72
N LEU A 355 3.08 -20.33 7.50
CA LEU A 355 1.90 -20.33 6.64
C LEU A 355 1.45 -21.77 6.34
N ARG A 356 2.38 -22.67 6.01
CA ARG A 356 2.07 -24.07 5.70
C ARG A 356 1.42 -24.77 6.89
N GLU A 357 2.02 -24.66 8.08
CA GLU A 357 1.51 -25.28 9.30
C GLU A 357 0.07 -24.84 9.61
N LEU A 358 -0.19 -23.53 9.57
CA LEU A 358 -1.52 -22.96 9.83
C LEU A 358 -2.56 -23.41 8.79
N THR A 359 -2.18 -23.41 7.50
CA THR A 359 -3.12 -23.75 6.43
C THR A 359 -3.44 -25.25 6.42
N GLU A 360 -2.47 -26.12 6.69
CA GLU A 360 -2.69 -27.58 6.62
C GLU A 360 -3.66 -28.05 7.69
N ALA A 361 -3.58 -27.51 8.91
CA ALA A 361 -4.53 -27.83 9.99
C ALA A 361 -5.98 -27.49 9.62
N VAL A 362 -6.22 -26.32 8.99
CA VAL A 362 -7.55 -25.92 8.53
C VAL A 362 -8.06 -26.83 7.42
N LYS A 363 -7.20 -27.11 6.45
CA LYS A 363 -7.52 -27.98 5.30
C LYS A 363 -7.90 -29.39 5.74
N GLU A 364 -7.22 -29.96 6.74
CA GLU A 364 -7.56 -31.28 7.27
C GLU A 364 -8.96 -31.33 7.88
N GLU A 365 -9.36 -30.31 8.65
CA GLU A 365 -10.69 -30.27 9.27
C GLU A 365 -11.80 -30.05 8.23
N VAL A 366 -11.56 -29.23 7.21
CA VAL A 366 -12.46 -29.08 6.05
C VAL A 366 -12.62 -30.41 5.31
N GLU A 367 -11.54 -31.09 4.96
CA GLU A 367 -11.58 -32.39 4.27
C GLU A 367 -12.27 -33.49 5.09
N LYS A 368 -12.14 -33.47 6.42
CA LYS A 368 -12.87 -34.37 7.31
C LYS A 368 -14.38 -34.10 7.27
N SER A 369 -14.81 -32.82 7.29
CA SER A 369 -16.22 -32.45 7.15
C SER A 369 -16.81 -32.83 5.78
N LEU A 370 -16.04 -32.65 4.71
CA LEU A 370 -16.46 -33.04 3.35
C LEU A 370 -16.61 -34.55 3.21
N ARG A 371 -15.72 -35.34 3.83
CA ARG A 371 -15.86 -36.80 3.91
C ARG A 371 -17.16 -37.19 4.61
N LYS A 372 -17.50 -36.59 5.76
CA LYS A 372 -18.78 -36.84 6.45
C LYS A 372 -19.98 -36.57 5.54
N GLN A 373 -20.01 -35.44 4.83
CA GLN A 373 -21.07 -35.11 3.87
C GLN A 373 -21.17 -36.17 2.76
N LYS A 374 -20.04 -36.60 2.18
CA LYS A 374 -20.04 -37.58 1.09
C LYS A 374 -20.64 -38.92 1.51
N LEU A 375 -20.38 -39.38 2.74
CA LEU A 375 -21.04 -40.58 3.28
C LEU A 375 -22.55 -40.35 3.45
N LEU A 376 -22.94 -39.22 4.06
CA LEU A 376 -24.35 -38.88 4.26
C LEU A 376 -25.13 -38.81 2.94
N MET A 377 -24.56 -38.20 1.89
CA MET A 377 -25.23 -38.05 0.60
C MET A 377 -25.46 -39.38 -0.11
N LYS A 378 -24.57 -40.37 0.06
CA LYS A 378 -24.81 -41.74 -0.46
C LYS A 378 -26.02 -42.38 0.19
N ASP A 379 -26.20 -42.20 1.50
CA ASP A 379 -27.35 -42.73 2.22
C ASP A 379 -28.64 -42.00 1.80
N VAL A 380 -28.59 -40.67 1.66
CA VAL A 380 -29.72 -39.86 1.18
C VAL A 380 -30.18 -40.31 -0.20
N GLU A 381 -29.27 -40.51 -1.15
CA GLU A 381 -29.59 -40.98 -2.50
C GLU A 381 -30.26 -42.36 -2.47
N LYS A 382 -29.70 -43.31 -1.71
CA LYS A 382 -30.22 -44.67 -1.56
C LYS A 382 -31.67 -44.67 -1.05
N TRP A 383 -31.98 -43.85 -0.04
CA TRP A 383 -33.31 -43.81 0.56
C TRP A 383 -34.30 -42.93 -0.23
N SER A 384 -33.85 -41.83 -0.85
CA SER A 384 -34.66 -40.98 -1.72
C SER A 384 -35.24 -41.76 -2.92
N ASN A 385 -34.43 -42.62 -3.53
CA ASN A 385 -34.87 -43.48 -4.63
C ASN A 385 -36.01 -44.44 -4.21
N ARG A 386 -36.06 -44.85 -2.94
CA ARG A 386 -37.15 -45.66 -2.39
C ARG A 386 -38.40 -44.86 -2.03
N PHE A 387 -38.27 -43.54 -1.87
CA PHE A 387 -39.34 -42.61 -1.57
C PHE A 387 -40.06 -42.08 -2.83
N SER A 388 -39.35 -41.96 -3.97
CA SER A 388 -39.79 -41.19 -5.14
C SER A 388 -40.66 -41.93 -6.17
N SER A 389 -41.27 -43.08 -5.86
CA SER A 389 -42.05 -43.89 -6.82
C SER A 389 -43.43 -43.32 -7.22
N VAL A 390 -43.67 -42.00 -7.19
CA VAL A 390 -44.99 -41.40 -7.55
C VAL A 390 -44.85 -40.16 -8.45
N PRO A 391 -45.63 -40.02 -9.55
CA PRO A 391 -45.53 -38.87 -10.46
C PRO A 391 -46.24 -37.60 -9.93
N HIS A 392 -45.46 -36.55 -9.73
CA HIS A 392 -45.63 -35.14 -10.11
C HIS A 392 -47.06 -34.58 -10.27
N SER A 393 -47.57 -33.91 -9.22
CA SER A 393 -48.59 -32.85 -9.37
C SER A 393 -47.90 -31.48 -9.58
N LYS A 394 -48.59 -30.51 -10.19
CA LYS A 394 -48.02 -29.20 -10.57
C LYS A 394 -47.91 -28.17 -9.42
N SER A 395 -48.72 -28.30 -8.37
CA SER A 395 -48.78 -27.38 -7.21
C SER A 395 -47.46 -27.27 -6.40
N PRO A 396 -46.70 -28.36 -6.16
CA PRO A 396 -45.39 -28.31 -5.51
C PRO A 396 -44.35 -27.47 -6.25
N VAL A 397 -44.40 -27.46 -7.59
CA VAL A 397 -43.42 -26.78 -8.45
C VAL A 397 -43.57 -25.26 -8.34
N GLU A 398 -44.81 -24.77 -8.36
CA GLU A 398 -45.11 -23.33 -8.21
C GLU A 398 -44.72 -22.81 -6.82
N ARG A 399 -45.02 -23.58 -5.76
CA ARG A 399 -44.59 -23.24 -4.39
C ARG A 399 -43.06 -23.22 -4.28
N ALA A 400 -42.37 -24.21 -4.84
CA ALA A 400 -40.92 -24.26 -4.86
C ALA A 400 -40.31 -23.06 -5.59
N HIS A 401 -40.90 -22.64 -6.72
CA HIS A 401 -40.48 -21.46 -7.46
C HIS A 401 -40.60 -20.17 -6.62
N VAL A 402 -41.71 -19.99 -5.90
CA VAL A 402 -41.89 -18.82 -5.01
C VAL A 402 -40.88 -18.83 -3.86
N VAL A 403 -40.64 -19.99 -3.22
CA VAL A 403 -39.63 -20.10 -2.16
C VAL A 403 -38.22 -19.80 -2.68
N LYS A 404 -37.89 -20.30 -3.88
CA LYS A 404 -36.61 -20.03 -4.54
C LYS A 404 -36.45 -18.55 -4.87
N SER A 405 -37.50 -17.90 -5.38
CA SER A 405 -37.52 -16.46 -5.67
C SER A 405 -37.35 -15.62 -4.39
N LEU A 406 -37.99 -16.01 -3.28
CA LEU A 406 -37.81 -15.36 -1.98
C LEU A 406 -36.40 -15.53 -1.43
N SER A 407 -35.79 -16.71 -1.61
CA SER A 407 -34.41 -16.96 -1.20
C SER A 407 -33.44 -16.11 -2.02
N HIS A 408 -33.58 -16.10 -3.35
CA HIS A 408 -32.78 -15.23 -4.21
C HIS A 408 -32.95 -13.74 -3.89
N GLY A 409 -34.19 -13.29 -3.64
CA GLY A 409 -34.44 -11.91 -3.23
C GLY A 409 -33.80 -11.53 -1.90
N PHE A 410 -33.69 -12.48 -0.96
CA PHE A 410 -32.97 -12.30 0.29
C PHE A 410 -31.46 -12.17 0.07
N ASP A 411 -30.87 -13.01 -0.78
CA ASP A 411 -29.44 -12.94 -1.09
C ASP A 411 -29.08 -11.58 -1.73
N VAL A 412 -29.90 -11.14 -2.68
CA VAL A 412 -29.77 -9.81 -3.30
C VAL A 412 -29.95 -8.68 -2.27
N PHE A 413 -30.90 -8.82 -1.34
CA PHE A 413 -31.06 -7.86 -0.25
C PHE A 413 -29.80 -7.77 0.62
N GLN A 414 -29.24 -8.90 1.05
CA GLN A 414 -28.02 -8.91 1.86
C GLN A 414 -26.85 -8.30 1.10
N GLU A 415 -26.68 -8.65 -0.18
CA GLU A 415 -25.62 -8.10 -1.02
C GLU A 415 -25.72 -6.57 -1.14
N LEU A 416 -26.91 -6.05 -1.47
CA LEU A 416 -27.12 -4.61 -1.61
C LEU A 416 -26.97 -3.90 -0.26
N ASN A 417 -27.51 -4.46 0.82
CA ASN A 417 -27.43 -3.85 2.14
C ASN A 417 -25.98 -3.80 2.67
N LYS A 418 -25.13 -4.74 2.26
CA LYS A 418 -23.69 -4.73 2.56
C LYS A 418 -22.90 -3.74 1.69
N LYS A 419 -23.21 -3.64 0.40
CA LYS A 419 -22.41 -2.85 -0.57
C LYS A 419 -22.80 -1.37 -0.64
N LEU A 420 -24.09 -1.03 -0.56
CA LEU A 420 -24.57 0.34 -0.71
C LEU A 420 -23.98 1.34 0.31
N PRO A 421 -23.80 1.01 1.61
CA PRO A 421 -23.18 1.94 2.57
C PRO A 421 -21.76 2.35 2.17
N GLY A 422 -20.99 1.44 1.57
CA GLY A 422 -19.66 1.75 1.02
C GLY A 422 -19.72 2.77 -0.13
N ARG A 423 -20.71 2.64 -1.01
CA ARG A 423 -20.94 3.57 -2.14
C ARG A 423 -21.40 4.94 -1.67
N ILE A 424 -22.30 5.00 -0.69
CA ILE A 424 -22.75 6.26 -0.08
C ILE A 424 -21.56 7.00 0.55
N ARG A 425 -20.72 6.31 1.33
CA ARG A 425 -19.48 6.90 1.89
C ARG A 425 -18.52 7.40 0.82
N HIS A 426 -18.35 6.64 -0.27
CA HIS A 426 -17.53 7.08 -1.40
C HIS A 426 -18.02 8.42 -1.97
N TYR A 427 -19.32 8.58 -2.19
CA TYR A 427 -19.88 9.83 -2.70
C TYR A 427 -19.81 10.99 -1.70
N HIS A 428 -19.90 10.73 -0.40
CA HIS A 428 -19.65 11.75 0.62
C HIS A 428 -18.21 12.25 0.58
N ASN A 429 -17.24 11.34 0.55
CA ASN A 429 -15.82 11.71 0.46
C ASN A 429 -15.52 12.46 -0.86
N LEU A 430 -16.10 12.00 -1.97
CA LEU A 430 -15.97 12.69 -3.25
C LEU A 430 -16.55 14.11 -3.19
N MET A 431 -17.69 14.29 -2.53
CA MET A 431 -18.32 15.59 -2.35
C MET A 431 -17.45 16.54 -1.53
N GLU A 432 -16.85 16.08 -0.44
CA GLU A 432 -15.93 16.90 0.36
C GLU A 432 -14.72 17.36 -0.47
N ASN A 433 -14.15 16.46 -1.25
CA ASN A 433 -13.02 16.76 -2.14
C ASN A 433 -13.40 17.75 -3.25
N LEU A 434 -14.59 17.59 -3.85
CA LEU A 434 -15.12 18.51 -4.85
C LEU A 434 -15.39 19.90 -4.26
N LEU A 435 -15.96 19.99 -3.05
CA LEU A 435 -16.17 21.28 -2.37
C LEU A 435 -14.84 21.98 -2.08
N ARG A 436 -13.78 21.23 -1.71
CA ARG A 436 -12.44 21.80 -1.54
C ARG A 436 -11.88 22.33 -2.86
N LEU A 437 -12.05 21.59 -3.96
CA LEU A 437 -11.65 22.06 -5.29
C LEU A 437 -12.47 23.29 -5.72
N GLN A 438 -13.77 23.31 -5.44
CA GLN A 438 -14.64 24.45 -5.72
C GLN A 438 -14.16 25.71 -5.01
N GLN A 439 -13.77 25.61 -3.73
CA GLN A 439 -13.19 26.73 -3.00
C GLN A 439 -11.90 27.22 -3.67
N LYS A 440 -10.95 26.32 -4.00
CA LYS A 440 -9.70 26.69 -4.70
C LYS A 440 -9.97 27.43 -6.01
N VAL A 441 -10.93 26.94 -6.79
CA VAL A 441 -11.30 27.53 -8.09
C VAL A 441 -11.98 28.87 -7.94
N ASN A 442 -12.85 29.03 -6.94
CA ASN A 442 -13.48 30.31 -6.62
C ASN A 442 -12.45 31.34 -6.14
N ASP A 443 -11.52 30.96 -5.26
CA ASP A 443 -10.43 31.83 -4.80
C ASP A 443 -9.53 32.26 -5.95
N PHE A 444 -9.17 31.32 -6.83
CA PHE A 444 -8.44 31.61 -8.07
C PHE A 444 -9.20 32.62 -8.94
N SER A 445 -10.47 32.36 -9.24
CA SER A 445 -11.28 33.25 -10.08
C SER A 445 -11.44 34.64 -9.45
N PHE A 446 -11.59 34.72 -8.13
CA PHE A 446 -11.69 35.99 -7.40
C PHE A 446 -10.40 36.81 -7.47
N ALA A 447 -9.24 36.17 -7.26
CA ALA A 447 -7.95 36.82 -7.40
C ALA A 447 -7.75 37.35 -8.84
N ARG A 448 -8.13 36.55 -9.85
CA ARG A 448 -8.04 36.93 -11.27
C ARG A 448 -8.94 38.10 -11.65
N GLU A 449 -10.14 38.18 -11.07
CA GLU A 449 -11.03 39.31 -11.28
C GLU A 449 -10.51 40.58 -10.59
N THR A 450 -9.96 40.45 -9.38
CA THR A 450 -9.31 41.58 -8.67
C THR A 450 -8.14 42.14 -9.46
N GLU A 451 -7.25 41.27 -9.98
CA GLU A 451 -6.14 41.68 -10.85
C GLU A 451 -6.63 42.41 -12.11
N LYS A 452 -7.73 41.92 -12.71
CA LYS A 452 -8.34 42.54 -13.89
C LYS A 452 -8.85 43.96 -13.58
N GLU A 453 -9.56 44.13 -12.46
CA GLU A 453 -10.08 45.44 -12.05
C GLU A 453 -8.94 46.45 -11.80
N GLU A 454 -7.85 46.00 -11.17
CA GLU A 454 -6.67 46.84 -10.94
C GLU A 454 -6.03 47.25 -12.27
N LEU A 455 -5.80 46.31 -13.20
CA LEU A 455 -5.22 46.59 -14.51
C LEU A 455 -6.06 47.57 -15.34
N LEU A 456 -7.39 47.42 -15.31
CA LEU A 456 -8.30 48.34 -16.00
C LEU A 456 -8.26 49.74 -15.37
N ARG A 457 -8.21 49.83 -14.03
CA ARG A 457 -8.10 51.11 -13.31
C ARG A 457 -6.81 51.83 -13.65
N THR A 458 -5.67 51.14 -13.61
CA THR A 458 -4.36 51.71 -13.97
C THR A 458 -4.34 52.18 -15.42
N HIS A 459 -4.97 51.43 -16.33
CA HIS A 459 -5.07 51.81 -17.74
C HIS A 459 -5.90 53.09 -17.94
N GLN A 460 -7.05 53.20 -17.28
CA GLN A 460 -7.93 54.37 -17.36
C GLN A 460 -7.30 55.64 -16.73
N GLN A 461 -6.56 55.48 -15.64
CA GLN A 461 -5.83 56.59 -15.00
C GLN A 461 -4.68 57.11 -15.87
N HIS A 462 -3.94 56.22 -16.56
CA HIS A 462 -2.89 56.63 -17.50
C HIS A 462 -3.41 57.25 -18.81
N GLY A 463 -4.67 57.00 -19.19
CA GLY A 463 -5.32 57.64 -20.34
C GLY A 463 -5.80 59.08 -20.07
N SER A 464 -5.79 59.51 -18.81
CA SER A 464 -6.39 60.76 -18.33
C SER A 464 -5.32 61.71 -17.77
N TRP A 465 -4.28 62.03 -18.55
CA TRP A 465 -3.36 63.14 -18.24
C TRP A 465 -3.59 64.27 -19.25
N PRO A 466 -4.14 65.43 -18.84
CA PRO A 466 -3.93 66.68 -19.56
C PRO A 466 -2.43 67.01 -19.54
N GLY A 467 -1.94 67.63 -20.61
CA GLY A 467 -0.52 67.92 -20.87
C GLY A 467 0.23 68.69 -19.77
N PRO A 468 1.55 68.91 -19.98
CA PRO A 468 2.50 69.20 -18.92
C PRO A 468 2.25 70.57 -18.29
N GLY A 469 1.97 70.58 -17.00
CA GLY A 469 1.81 71.80 -16.21
C GLY A 469 2.09 71.56 -14.73
N THR A 470 3.32 71.89 -14.33
CA THR A 470 3.78 72.23 -12.96
C THR A 470 3.86 71.09 -11.90
N PRO A 471 5.01 70.89 -11.24
CA PRO A 471 5.16 69.90 -10.18
C PRO A 471 4.60 70.43 -8.85
N ALA A 472 3.66 69.70 -8.25
CA ALA A 472 3.22 69.92 -6.87
C ALA A 472 4.07 69.08 -5.90
N LEU A 473 4.36 69.68 -4.74
CA LEU A 473 5.25 69.19 -3.70
C LEU A 473 4.82 67.84 -3.08
N ILE A 474 5.82 67.01 -2.77
CA ILE A 474 5.74 65.79 -1.96
C ILE A 474 5.60 66.17 -0.48
N PRO A 475 4.66 65.57 0.29
CA PRO A 475 4.79 65.46 1.73
C PRO A 475 5.39 64.10 2.10
N THR A 476 6.59 64.14 2.67
CA THR A 476 7.36 63.04 3.24
C THR A 476 6.74 62.60 4.56
N GLN A 477 6.04 61.46 4.60
CA GLN A 477 5.77 60.73 5.86
C GLN A 477 5.69 59.22 5.59
N PHE A 478 6.85 58.54 5.63
CA PHE A 478 6.90 57.09 5.85
C PHE A 478 6.92 56.85 7.36
N SER A 479 5.87 56.21 7.89
CA SER A 479 5.93 55.57 9.21
C SER A 479 6.29 54.11 9.02
N THR A 480 7.51 53.75 9.43
CA THR A 480 7.98 52.37 9.50
C THR A 480 7.62 51.81 10.88
N THR A 481 6.59 50.97 10.95
CA THR A 481 6.39 50.04 12.07
C THR A 481 6.84 48.65 11.65
N PRO A 482 7.79 48.01 12.36
CA PRO A 482 8.20 46.65 12.07
C PRO A 482 7.17 45.67 12.65
N VAL A 483 6.47 44.92 11.79
CA VAL A 483 5.63 43.79 12.19
C VAL A 483 6.52 42.56 12.34
N SER A 484 6.73 42.13 13.58
CA SER A 484 7.34 40.84 13.92
C SER A 484 6.32 39.73 13.73
N PHE A 485 6.53 38.85 12.73
CA PHE A 485 5.75 37.63 12.55
C PHE A 485 6.53 36.42 13.11
N THR A 486 6.03 35.84 14.20
CA THR A 486 6.42 34.50 14.66
C THR A 486 5.35 33.48 14.21
N PRO A 487 5.70 32.38 13.52
CA PRO A 487 4.72 31.34 13.20
C PRO A 487 4.43 30.46 14.42
N PRO A 488 3.19 30.00 14.63
CA PRO A 488 2.89 28.99 15.65
C PRO A 488 3.28 27.58 15.15
N LEU A 489 3.98 26.84 16.01
CA LEU A 489 4.29 25.41 15.87
C LEU A 489 3.09 24.56 16.28
N THR A 490 2.16 24.28 15.35
CA THR A 490 1.23 23.15 15.49
C THR A 490 0.74 22.67 14.13
N ALA A 491 1.32 21.58 13.62
CA ALA A 491 0.70 20.55 12.75
C ALA A 491 1.79 19.77 11.99
N THR A 492 2.33 18.72 12.60
CA THR A 492 3.22 17.77 11.89
C THR A 492 2.93 16.32 12.26
N GLU A 493 1.67 15.99 12.56
CA GLU A 493 1.28 14.59 12.86
C GLU A 493 0.23 13.98 11.90
N ALA A 494 -0.32 14.71 10.93
CA ALA A 494 -1.38 14.16 10.08
C ALA A 494 -0.96 13.71 8.66
N PHE A 495 0.30 13.88 8.24
CA PHE A 495 0.67 13.78 6.83
C PHE A 495 1.36 12.48 6.36
N LEU A 496 1.56 11.49 7.25
CA LEU A 496 2.27 10.25 6.89
C LEU A 496 1.40 9.02 6.65
N HIS A 497 0.10 9.05 6.96
CA HIS A 497 -0.71 7.83 6.91
C HIS A 497 -1.43 7.54 5.59
N ASP A 498 -1.53 8.51 4.67
CA ASP A 498 -2.40 8.39 3.49
C ASP A 498 -1.67 8.07 2.16
N LYS A 499 -0.33 8.10 2.14
CA LYS A 499 0.45 7.98 0.89
C LYS A 499 0.98 6.58 0.54
N LEU A 500 0.75 5.57 1.38
CA LEU A 500 1.24 4.21 1.13
C LEU A 500 0.22 3.25 0.50
N GLN A 501 -1.03 3.67 0.24
CA GLN A 501 -2.05 2.80 -0.36
C GLN A 501 -2.34 3.01 -1.85
N SER A 502 -1.68 3.94 -2.56
CA SER A 502 -2.06 4.30 -3.94
C SER A 502 -1.02 4.06 -5.04
N ILE A 503 0.10 3.37 -4.77
CA ILE A 503 1.06 3.04 -5.83
C ILE A 503 1.44 1.58 -5.71
N TYR A 504 0.75 0.69 -6.42
CA TYR A 504 1.30 -0.52 -7.07
C TYR A 504 0.20 -1.20 -7.90
N LEU A 505 0.11 -0.84 -9.18
CA LEU A 505 -0.48 -1.70 -10.23
C LEU A 505 0.68 -2.47 -10.89
N PRO A 506 0.65 -3.80 -11.03
CA PRO A 506 1.72 -4.54 -11.66
C PRO A 506 1.70 -4.28 -13.18
N ARG A 507 2.74 -3.62 -13.70
CA ARG A 507 3.05 -3.65 -15.13
C ARG A 507 3.61 -5.03 -15.48
N THR A 508 2.93 -5.74 -16.37
CA THR A 508 3.44 -6.94 -17.03
C THR A 508 4.65 -6.60 -17.92
N PRO A 509 5.72 -7.39 -17.92
CA PRO A 509 6.78 -7.25 -18.91
C PRO A 509 6.40 -8.02 -20.19
N THR A 510 6.12 -7.29 -21.26
CA THR A 510 6.05 -7.84 -22.62
C THR A 510 7.48 -8.19 -23.06
N ALA A 511 7.80 -9.48 -23.10
CA ALA A 511 9.02 -9.98 -23.70
C ALA A 511 8.94 -9.84 -25.23
N LEU A 512 9.74 -8.95 -25.80
CA LEU A 512 10.04 -8.92 -27.23
C LEU A 512 10.97 -10.11 -27.54
N ILE A 513 10.38 -11.17 -28.08
CA ILE A 513 11.11 -12.27 -28.74
C ILE A 513 11.56 -11.73 -30.10
N LEU A 514 12.86 -11.47 -30.24
CA LEU A 514 13.51 -11.28 -31.54
C LEU A 514 13.57 -12.65 -32.23
N SER A 515 12.71 -12.81 -33.24
CA SER A 515 12.72 -13.94 -34.16
C SER A 515 13.92 -13.80 -35.11
N ALA A 516 14.92 -14.66 -34.95
CA ALA A 516 15.95 -14.88 -35.95
C ALA A 516 15.35 -15.70 -37.09
N GLY A 517 15.11 -15.06 -38.22
CA GLY A 517 14.74 -15.73 -39.46
C GLY A 517 15.97 -16.26 -40.17
N GLU A 518 16.15 -17.59 -40.13
CA GLU A 518 16.95 -18.33 -41.10
C GLU A 518 16.33 -18.17 -42.50
N LEU A 519 17.11 -17.65 -43.44
CA LEU A 519 16.85 -17.82 -44.87
C LEU A 519 18.14 -18.24 -45.54
N ASP A 520 18.14 -19.52 -45.86
CA ASP A 520 19.05 -20.29 -46.70
C ASP A 520 19.22 -19.64 -48.09
N ARG A 521 20.47 -19.47 -48.53
CA ARG A 521 20.90 -19.60 -49.93
C ARG A 521 22.42 -19.44 -50.08
N ASP A 522 23.05 -20.60 -50.27
CA ASP A 522 23.98 -20.92 -51.35
C ASP A 522 25.37 -20.23 -51.49
N ARG A 523 26.37 -21.12 -51.57
CA ARG A 523 27.68 -21.06 -52.26
C ARG A 523 28.88 -20.34 -51.61
N ARG A 524 29.74 -21.20 -51.02
CA ARG A 524 31.24 -21.25 -51.06
C ARG A 524 31.90 -20.62 -52.31
N PRO A 525 33.26 -20.51 -52.37
CA PRO A 525 34.29 -20.37 -51.32
C PRO A 525 35.35 -19.27 -51.66
N SER A 526 36.27 -18.95 -50.73
CA SER A 526 37.74 -18.91 -51.00
C SER A 526 38.55 -18.25 -49.88
N ASN A 527 39.53 -18.99 -49.37
CA ASN A 527 40.87 -18.59 -48.90
C ASN A 527 41.22 -17.09 -48.96
N PHE A 528 41.61 -16.49 -47.83
CA PHE A 528 43.01 -16.34 -47.41
C PHE A 528 43.07 -15.78 -45.98
#